data_AF-A0A9D6TU88-F1
#
_entry.id   AF-A0A9D6TU88-F1
#
_cell.length_a   1.000
_cell.length_b   1.000
_cell.length_c   1.000
_cell.angle_alpha   90.00
_cell.angle_beta   90.00
_cell.angle_gamma   90.00
#
_symmetry.space_group_name_H-M   'P 1'
#
loop_
_entity.id
_entity.type
_entity.pdbx_description
1 polymer ?
#
loop_
_entity_poly.entity_id
_entity_poly.type
_entity_poly.pdbx_seq_one_letter_code
_entity_poly.pdbx_strand_id
1 'polypeptide(L)'
;MSPGGHLVTTAAACAAAAALSDSLPLAAGIAAGGFLIDVDHAVDYVLFDRQRDLRPSAFLRHYLEGRLTYAVLLLHSWELMALLVLTAWWTEAPAVWGYVAGALGHLLLDITFNAEMTPRSIVAFYSFAYRAAHGFRAAVLLGPVDVGAVPRAFWRAFFLRRERPGSPALAADAPPPHA
;
A
#
# COMPACT_ATOMS: atom_id res chain seq x y z
N MET A 1 6.22 -0.35 0.64
CA MET A 1 6.16 -1.36 1.73
C MET A 1 5.01 -2.33 1.42
N SER A 2 4.81 -3.45 2.13
CA SER A 2 3.61 -4.28 1.90
C SER A 2 2.36 -3.63 2.53
N PRO A 3 1.13 -3.91 2.02
CA PRO A 3 -0.10 -3.35 2.59
C PRO A 3 -0.26 -3.62 4.09
N GLY A 4 0.17 -4.80 4.56
CA GLY A 4 0.16 -5.13 5.99
C GLY A 4 1.12 -4.27 6.82
N GLY A 5 2.22 -3.84 6.23
CA GLY A 5 3.15 -2.89 6.84
C GLY A 5 2.52 -1.52 7.08
N HIS A 6 1.86 -0.95 6.07
CA HIS A 6 1.17 0.34 6.18
C HIS A 6 0.06 0.32 7.23
N LEU A 7 -0.68 -0.79 7.34
CA LEU A 7 -1.70 -0.96 8.36
C LEU A 7 -1.10 -0.89 9.78
N VAL A 8 0.01 -1.60 10.02
CA VAL A 8 0.66 -1.64 11.34
C VAL A 8 1.23 -0.28 11.72
N THR A 9 1.92 0.39 10.80
CA THR A 9 2.52 1.71 11.07
C THR A 9 1.46 2.78 11.26
N THR A 10 0.39 2.75 10.47
CA THR A 10 -0.77 3.65 10.64
C THR A 10 -1.46 3.43 11.98
N ALA A 11 -1.67 2.17 12.38
CA ALA A 11 -2.25 1.85 13.68
C ALA A 11 -1.38 2.35 14.84
N ALA A 12 -0.06 2.20 14.75
CA ALA A 12 0.89 2.73 15.73
C ALA A 12 0.86 4.27 15.79
N ALA A 13 0.80 4.95 14.64
CA ALA A 13 0.68 6.40 14.57
C ALA A 13 -0.64 6.92 15.17
N CYS A 14 -1.75 6.21 14.93
CA CYS A 14 -3.05 6.52 15.54
C CYS A 14 -3.01 6.39 17.06
N ALA A 15 -2.40 5.31 17.58
CA ALA A 15 -2.26 5.08 19.02
C ALA A 15 -1.39 6.17 19.67
N ALA A 16 -0.29 6.55 19.03
CA ALA A 16 0.57 7.64 19.50
C ALA A 16 -0.18 8.99 19.52
N ALA A 17 -0.92 9.31 18.45
CA ALA A 17 -1.69 10.55 18.39
C ALA A 17 -2.79 10.61 19.46
N ALA A 18 -3.51 9.51 19.67
CA ALA A 18 -4.53 9.41 20.72
C ALA A 18 -3.91 9.60 22.11
N ALA A 19 -2.75 9.01 22.39
CA ALA A 19 -2.08 9.10 23.69
C ALA A 19 -1.38 10.46 23.95
N LEU A 20 -0.92 11.16 22.92
CA LEU A 20 -0.11 12.38 23.05
C LEU A 20 -0.89 13.68 22.89
N SER A 21 -2.06 13.65 22.22
CA SER A 21 -2.79 14.88 21.86
C SER A 21 -4.21 14.97 22.42
N ASP A 22 -4.77 13.87 22.96
CA ASP A 22 -6.19 13.73 23.33
C ASP A 22 -7.18 14.18 22.22
N SER A 23 -6.72 14.24 20.96
CA SER A 23 -7.52 14.72 19.82
C SER A 23 -8.02 13.56 18.97
N LEU A 24 -9.26 13.14 19.22
CA LEU A 24 -9.95 12.14 18.39
C LEU A 24 -10.03 12.55 16.91
N PRO A 25 -10.32 13.82 16.54
CA PRO A 25 -10.33 14.22 15.14
C PRO A 25 -8.97 14.05 14.46
N LEU A 26 -7.87 14.37 15.17
CA LEU A 26 -6.51 14.18 14.65
C LEU A 26 -6.21 12.70 14.41
N ALA A 27 -6.51 11.83 15.38
CA ALA A 27 -6.29 10.39 15.26
C ALA A 27 -7.15 9.76 14.13
N ALA A 28 -8.41 10.17 14.01
CA ALA A 28 -9.29 9.75 12.91
C ALA A 28 -8.76 10.23 11.56
N GLY A 29 -8.24 11.45 11.49
CA GLY A 29 -7.55 11.97 10.32
C GLY A 29 -6.34 11.10 9.93
N ILE A 30 -5.47 10.76 10.89
CA ILE A 30 -4.30 9.90 10.62
C ILE A 30 -4.72 8.55 10.06
N ALA A 31 -5.72 7.91 10.67
CA ALA A 31 -6.26 6.65 10.18
C ALA A 31 -6.79 6.77 8.75
N ALA A 32 -7.56 7.83 8.49
CA ALA A 32 -8.14 8.09 7.17
C ALA A 32 -7.05 8.37 6.13
N GLY A 33 -6.06 9.22 6.43
CA GLY A 33 -4.98 9.57 5.51
C GLY A 33 -4.07 8.39 5.20
N GLY A 34 -3.72 7.59 6.20
CA GLY A 34 -2.87 6.42 6.02
C GLY A 34 -3.53 5.28 5.25
N PHE A 35 -4.87 5.18 5.28
CA PHE A 35 -5.64 4.14 4.59
C PHE A 35 -6.20 4.59 3.23
N LEU A 36 -6.81 5.78 3.16
CA LEU A 36 -7.51 6.23 1.95
C LEU A 36 -6.56 6.62 0.82
N ILE A 37 -5.30 6.91 1.13
CA ILE A 37 -4.30 7.19 0.09
C ILE A 37 -4.17 6.05 -0.92
N ASP A 38 -4.31 4.79 -0.48
CA ASP A 38 -4.24 3.59 -1.33
C ASP A 38 -5.46 3.40 -2.25
N VAL A 39 -6.52 4.17 -2.06
CA VAL A 39 -7.75 4.01 -2.88
C VAL A 39 -7.48 4.32 -4.35
N ASP A 40 -6.49 5.15 -4.66
CA ASP A 40 -6.13 5.45 -6.05
C ASP A 40 -5.56 4.23 -6.79
N HIS A 41 -4.98 3.24 -6.10
CA HIS A 41 -4.65 1.95 -6.71
C HIS A 41 -5.91 1.22 -7.17
N ALA A 42 -6.98 1.20 -6.36
CA ALA A 42 -8.24 0.58 -6.79
C ALA A 42 -8.86 1.31 -7.99
N VAL A 43 -8.73 2.65 -8.04
CA VAL A 43 -9.15 3.46 -9.18
C VAL A 43 -8.34 3.11 -10.43
N ASP A 44 -7.02 3.01 -10.30
CA ASP A 44 -6.10 2.62 -11.38
C ASP A 44 -6.41 1.23 -11.93
N TYR A 45 -6.59 0.27 -11.03
CA TYR A 45 -6.97 -1.10 -11.35
C TYR A 45 -8.24 -1.17 -12.22
N VAL A 46 -9.31 -0.46 -11.81
CA VAL A 46 -10.62 -0.56 -12.46
C VAL A 46 -10.75 0.34 -13.68
N LEU A 47 -10.37 1.62 -13.57
CA LEU A 47 -10.66 2.61 -14.61
C LEU A 47 -9.58 2.64 -15.69
N PHE A 48 -8.31 2.56 -15.30
CA PHE A 48 -7.19 2.75 -16.21
C PHE A 48 -6.67 1.42 -16.77
N ASP A 49 -6.45 0.42 -15.89
CA ASP A 49 -6.03 -0.93 -16.27
C ASP A 49 -7.22 -1.84 -16.66
N ARG A 50 -8.46 -1.32 -16.55
CA ARG A 50 -9.72 -1.95 -17.00
C ARG A 50 -9.98 -3.34 -16.43
N GLN A 51 -9.45 -3.62 -15.24
CA GLN A 51 -9.64 -4.89 -14.57
C GLN A 51 -11.06 -4.99 -14.01
N ARG A 52 -11.65 -6.18 -14.13
CA ARG A 52 -13.04 -6.45 -13.67
C ARG A 52 -13.12 -7.44 -12.51
N ASP A 53 -12.01 -8.12 -12.20
CA ASP A 53 -11.95 -9.09 -11.11
C ASP A 53 -11.67 -8.38 -9.78
N LEU A 54 -12.72 -8.04 -9.05
CA LEU A 54 -12.62 -7.27 -7.80
C LEU A 54 -12.22 -8.12 -6.59
N ARG A 55 -11.85 -9.40 -6.77
CA ARG A 55 -11.38 -10.23 -5.67
C ARG A 55 -10.07 -9.65 -5.13
N PRO A 56 -9.89 -9.54 -3.81
CA PRO A 56 -8.64 -9.02 -3.23
C PRO A 56 -7.39 -9.76 -3.75
N SER A 57 -7.48 -11.08 -3.96
CA SER A 57 -6.38 -11.87 -4.50
C SER A 57 -5.98 -11.51 -5.93
N ALA A 58 -6.95 -11.14 -6.78
CA ALA A 58 -6.70 -10.71 -8.16
C ALA A 58 -6.09 -9.30 -8.17
N PHE A 59 -6.64 -8.39 -7.34
CA PHE A 59 -6.10 -7.05 -7.13
C PHE A 59 -4.64 -7.09 -6.65
N LEU A 60 -4.36 -7.79 -5.54
CA LEU A 60 -2.99 -7.88 -5.03
C LEU A 60 -2.05 -8.52 -6.06
N ARG A 61 -2.50 -9.53 -6.81
CA ARG A 61 -1.65 -10.19 -7.81
C ARG A 61 -1.25 -9.24 -8.92
N HIS A 62 -2.16 -8.37 -9.33
CA HIS A 62 -1.90 -7.36 -10.35
C HIS A 62 -0.72 -6.45 -9.99
N TYR A 63 -0.67 -5.97 -8.75
CA TYR A 63 0.42 -5.11 -8.28
C TYR A 63 1.69 -5.90 -7.94
N LEU A 64 1.57 -7.02 -7.23
CA LEU A 64 2.74 -7.78 -6.79
C LEU A 64 3.49 -8.48 -7.93
N GLU A 65 2.81 -8.81 -9.03
CA GLU A 65 3.43 -9.37 -10.24
C GLU A 65 3.70 -8.30 -11.31
N GLY A 66 3.66 -7.00 -10.95
CA GLY A 66 4.11 -5.91 -11.83
C GLY A 66 3.28 -5.76 -13.11
N ARG A 67 2.00 -6.17 -13.07
CA ARG A 67 1.08 -6.12 -14.22
C ARG A 67 0.46 -4.74 -14.42
N LEU A 68 0.86 -3.76 -13.61
CA LEU A 68 0.41 -2.38 -13.67
C LEU A 68 0.76 -1.78 -15.04
N THR A 69 -0.24 -1.27 -15.76
CA THR A 69 -0.04 -0.60 -17.06
C THR A 69 0.02 0.91 -16.89
N TYR A 70 -0.91 1.47 -16.11
CA TYR A 70 -0.99 2.89 -15.82
C TYR A 70 -0.80 3.17 -14.32
N ALA A 71 0.07 4.12 -13.99
CA ALA A 71 0.30 4.62 -12.64
C ALA A 71 -0.17 6.08 -12.57
N VAL A 72 -1.47 6.29 -12.45
CA VAL A 72 -2.05 7.63 -12.29
C VAL A 72 -1.91 8.10 -10.85
N LEU A 73 -2.19 7.21 -9.88
CA LEU A 73 -2.07 7.35 -8.41
C LEU A 73 -2.14 8.82 -7.93
N LEU A 74 -3.29 9.47 -8.13
CA LEU A 74 -3.46 10.89 -7.84
C LEU A 74 -3.26 11.22 -6.35
N LEU A 75 -3.67 10.33 -5.45
CA LEU A 75 -3.54 10.53 -4.01
C LEU A 75 -2.07 10.44 -3.58
N HIS A 76 -1.29 9.63 -4.29
CA HIS A 76 0.15 9.57 -4.18
C HIS A 76 0.86 10.71 -4.96
N SER A 77 0.37 11.94 -4.86
CA SER A 77 0.99 13.09 -5.52
C SER A 77 1.46 14.19 -4.58
N TRP A 78 2.63 14.77 -4.87
CA TRP A 78 3.12 15.96 -4.18
C TRP A 78 2.18 17.16 -4.35
N GLU A 79 1.60 17.28 -5.53
CA GLU A 79 0.69 18.35 -5.88
C GLU A 79 -0.57 18.30 -5.03
N LEU A 80 -1.22 17.13 -4.91
CA LEU A 80 -2.36 16.99 -4.02
C LEU A 80 -1.95 17.15 -2.55
N MET A 81 -0.80 16.62 -2.15
CA MET A 81 -0.31 16.76 -0.78
C MET A 81 -0.10 18.24 -0.40
N ALA A 82 0.49 19.04 -1.30
CA ALA A 82 0.65 20.47 -1.09
C ALA A 82 -0.71 21.18 -0.94
N LEU A 83 -1.69 20.83 -1.77
CA LEU A 83 -3.05 21.36 -1.65
C LEU A 83 -3.72 20.98 -0.32
N LEU A 84 -3.52 19.74 0.16
CA LEU A 84 -4.04 19.29 1.44
C LEU A 84 -3.36 20.00 2.62
N VAL A 85 -2.04 20.24 2.55
CA VAL A 85 -1.31 21.04 3.55
C VAL A 85 -1.86 22.47 3.58
N LEU A 86 -2.04 23.11 2.42
CA LEU A 86 -2.63 24.46 2.34
C LEU A 86 -4.06 24.48 2.90
N THR A 87 -4.85 23.42 2.65
CA THR A 87 -6.20 23.28 3.19
C THR A 87 -6.16 23.12 4.72
N ALA A 88 -5.26 22.30 5.24
CA ALA A 88 -5.08 22.10 6.68
C ALA A 88 -4.65 23.41 7.37
N TRP A 89 -3.76 24.17 6.74
CA TRP A 89 -3.34 25.49 7.20
C TRP A 89 -4.51 26.48 7.21
N TRP A 90 -5.25 26.58 6.12
CA TRP A 90 -6.36 27.54 5.99
C TRP A 90 -7.52 27.25 6.96
N THR A 91 -7.85 25.97 7.13
CA THR A 91 -9.00 25.55 7.94
C THR A 91 -8.67 25.36 9.42
N GLU A 92 -7.38 25.22 9.75
CA GLU A 92 -6.87 24.84 11.07
C GLU A 92 -7.52 23.55 11.63
N ALA A 93 -8.14 22.74 10.77
CA ALA A 93 -8.93 21.60 11.19
C ALA A 93 -8.04 20.43 11.61
N PRO A 94 -8.10 19.93 12.87
CA PRO A 94 -7.23 18.85 13.35
C PRO A 94 -7.37 17.56 12.54
N ALA A 95 -8.57 17.26 12.02
CA ALA A 95 -8.79 16.10 11.17
C ALA A 95 -8.06 16.19 9.82
N VAL A 96 -7.94 17.39 9.25
CA VAL A 96 -7.23 17.60 7.98
C VAL A 96 -5.72 17.50 8.20
N TRP A 97 -5.21 18.07 9.29
CA TRP A 97 -3.82 17.86 9.72
C TRP A 97 -3.51 16.38 9.98
N GLY A 98 -4.44 15.67 10.61
CA GLY A 98 -4.32 14.22 10.81
C GLY A 98 -4.24 13.47 9.49
N TYR A 99 -5.13 13.79 8.54
CA TYR A 99 -5.11 13.19 7.20
C TYR A 99 -3.77 13.41 6.50
N VAL A 100 -3.27 14.65 6.49
CA VAL A 100 -1.96 14.99 5.92
C VAL A 100 -0.85 14.17 6.58
N ALA A 101 -0.83 14.08 7.92
CA ALA A 101 0.18 13.33 8.65
C ALA A 101 0.13 11.83 8.31
N GLY A 102 -1.06 11.22 8.28
CA GLY A 102 -1.23 9.82 7.90
C GLY A 102 -0.79 9.54 6.45
N ALA A 103 -1.22 10.39 5.52
CA ALA A 103 -0.89 10.26 4.10
C ALA A 103 0.62 10.49 3.84
N LEU A 104 1.25 11.49 4.47
CA LEU A 104 2.69 11.71 4.37
C LEU A 104 3.48 10.55 4.98
N GLY A 105 3.05 10.04 6.13
CA GLY A 105 3.65 8.86 6.76
C GLY A 105 3.63 7.66 5.81
N HIS A 106 2.50 7.44 5.13
CA HIS A 106 2.36 6.41 4.11
C HIS A 106 3.37 6.60 2.96
N LEU A 107 3.41 7.80 2.35
CA LEU A 107 4.33 8.12 1.25
C LEU A 107 5.80 7.94 1.62
N LEU A 108 6.19 8.37 2.83
CA LEU A 108 7.56 8.22 3.30
C LEU A 108 7.97 6.74 3.44
N LEU A 109 7.05 5.88 3.90
CA LEU A 109 7.29 4.44 3.95
C LEU A 109 7.46 3.87 2.54
N ASP A 110 6.64 4.29 1.58
CA ASP A 110 6.84 3.82 0.22
C ASP A 110 8.13 4.32 -0.40
N ILE A 111 8.49 5.59 -0.23
CA ILE A 111 9.78 6.09 -0.71
C ILE A 111 10.92 5.29 -0.10
N THR A 112 10.87 5.01 1.21
CA THR A 112 11.95 4.31 1.91
C THR A 112 12.07 2.85 1.50
N PHE A 113 10.94 2.14 1.36
CA PHE A 113 10.93 0.69 1.12
C PHE A 113 10.84 0.32 -0.36
N ASN A 114 10.43 1.25 -1.23
CA ASN A 114 10.28 1.01 -2.67
C ASN A 114 11.33 1.76 -3.51
N ALA A 115 12.29 2.48 -2.88
CA ALA A 115 13.37 3.24 -3.54
C ALA A 115 14.09 2.46 -4.64
N GLU A 116 14.34 1.17 -4.40
CA GLU A 116 15.09 0.30 -5.30
C GLU A 116 14.30 -0.07 -6.58
N MET A 117 12.99 0.13 -6.60
CA MET A 117 12.11 -0.25 -7.73
C MET A 117 11.95 0.85 -8.81
N THR A 118 12.55 2.03 -8.61
CA THR A 118 12.46 3.14 -9.58
C THR A 118 13.85 3.55 -10.08
N PRO A 119 14.26 3.15 -11.29
CA PRO A 119 15.64 3.33 -11.78
C PRO A 119 16.01 4.77 -12.17
N ARG A 120 15.09 5.75 -12.07
CA ARG A 120 15.34 7.15 -12.46
C ARG A 120 15.31 8.13 -11.28
N SER A 121 14.18 8.25 -10.61
CA SER A 121 14.02 9.07 -9.40
C SER A 121 12.71 8.72 -8.73
N ILE A 122 12.79 8.08 -7.56
CA ILE A 122 11.59 7.77 -6.78
C ILE A 122 10.82 9.02 -6.38
N VAL A 123 11.52 10.12 -6.10
CA VAL A 123 10.89 11.39 -5.71
C VAL A 123 10.11 11.99 -6.87
N ALA A 124 10.65 11.94 -8.09
CA ALA A 124 9.95 12.43 -9.28
C ALA A 124 8.70 11.59 -9.61
N PHE A 125 8.74 10.28 -9.34
CA PHE A 125 7.59 9.40 -9.54
C PHE A 125 6.34 9.89 -8.78
N TYR A 126 6.50 10.40 -7.57
CA TYR A 126 5.39 10.97 -6.78
C TYR A 126 4.91 12.35 -7.26
N SER A 127 5.47 12.94 -8.31
CA SER A 127 4.83 14.09 -8.97
C SER A 127 3.76 13.61 -9.94
N PHE A 128 2.54 14.10 -9.78
CA PHE A 128 1.46 13.87 -10.73
C PHE A 128 1.80 14.47 -12.10
N ALA A 129 2.34 15.69 -12.14
CA ALA A 129 2.74 16.34 -13.38
C ALA A 129 3.83 15.55 -14.11
N TYR A 130 4.81 15.01 -13.36
CA TYR A 130 5.83 14.13 -13.92
C TYR A 130 5.22 12.87 -14.56
N ARG A 131 4.31 12.19 -13.85
CA ARG A 131 3.65 11.00 -14.41
C ARG A 131 2.77 11.33 -15.62
N ALA A 132 2.06 12.46 -15.58
CA ALA A 132 1.27 12.96 -16.69
C ALA A 132 2.13 13.24 -17.93
N ALA A 133 3.30 13.86 -17.75
CA ALA A 133 4.26 14.13 -18.84
C ALA A 133 4.79 12.84 -19.50
N HIS A 134 4.76 11.71 -18.78
CA HIS A 134 5.14 10.39 -19.29
C HIS A 134 3.91 9.54 -19.69
N GLY A 135 2.73 10.14 -19.74
CA GLY A 135 1.47 9.49 -20.10
C GLY A 135 1.03 8.41 -19.12
N PHE A 136 1.46 8.51 -17.86
CA PHE A 136 1.18 7.57 -16.77
C PHE A 136 1.65 6.13 -17.02
N ARG A 137 2.47 5.89 -18.04
CA ARG A 137 2.87 4.51 -18.43
C ARG A 137 3.84 3.92 -17.42
N ALA A 138 3.42 2.88 -16.70
CA ALA A 138 4.21 2.24 -15.66
C ALA A 138 5.55 1.72 -16.20
N ALA A 139 5.57 1.11 -17.39
CA ALA A 139 6.81 0.65 -18.03
C ALA A 139 7.82 1.78 -18.32
N VAL A 140 7.34 3.00 -18.56
CA VAL A 140 8.21 4.18 -18.77
C VAL A 140 8.72 4.72 -17.43
N LEU A 141 7.86 4.72 -16.41
CA LEU A 141 8.12 5.32 -15.10
C LEU A 141 8.99 4.43 -14.21
N LEU A 142 8.71 3.13 -14.18
CA LEU A 142 9.35 2.14 -13.31
C LEU A 142 10.45 1.34 -14.03
N GLY A 143 10.53 1.41 -15.36
CA GLY A 143 11.43 0.59 -16.15
C GLY A 143 10.99 -0.88 -16.22
N PRO A 144 11.85 -1.80 -16.72
CA PRO A 144 11.57 -3.22 -16.69
C PRO A 144 11.61 -3.70 -15.23
N VAL A 145 10.43 -3.89 -14.65
CA VAL A 145 10.29 -4.48 -13.32
C VAL A 145 10.14 -5.99 -13.52
N ASP A 146 11.24 -6.74 -13.41
CA ASP A 146 11.20 -8.21 -13.44
C ASP A 146 10.80 -8.75 -12.07
N VAL A 147 9.53 -8.59 -11.73
CA VAL A 147 8.93 -9.22 -10.55
C VAL A 147 8.44 -10.59 -10.98
N GLY A 148 9.29 -11.59 -10.75
CA GLY A 148 8.93 -13.00 -10.97
C GLY A 148 7.60 -13.36 -10.28
N ALA A 149 6.90 -14.37 -10.82
CA ALA A 149 5.59 -14.77 -10.30
C ALA A 149 5.64 -15.06 -8.80
N VAL A 150 4.72 -14.45 -8.03
CA VAL A 150 4.66 -14.64 -6.58
C VAL A 150 4.33 -16.10 -6.26
N PRO A 151 5.13 -16.81 -5.43
CA PRO A 151 4.94 -18.23 -5.14
C PRO A 151 3.53 -18.54 -4.60
N ARG A 152 2.94 -19.68 -5.00
CA ARG A 152 1.62 -20.13 -4.49
C ARG A 152 1.56 -20.23 -2.96
N ALA A 153 2.70 -20.52 -2.32
CA ALA A 153 2.83 -20.59 -0.86
C ALA A 153 2.56 -19.24 -0.17
N PHE A 154 2.97 -18.12 -0.79
CA PHE A 154 2.67 -16.78 -0.28
C PHE A 154 1.16 -16.54 -0.24
N TRP A 155 0.45 -16.85 -1.33
CA TRP A 155 -1.01 -16.66 -1.40
C TRP A 155 -1.76 -17.50 -0.38
N ARG A 156 -1.30 -18.74 -0.13
CA ARG A 156 -1.85 -19.57 0.94
C ARG A 156 -1.60 -18.93 2.31
N ALA A 157 -0.38 -18.52 2.61
CA ALA A 157 -0.07 -17.89 3.90
C ALA A 157 -0.82 -16.56 4.12
N PHE A 158 -0.99 -15.75 3.07
CA PHE A 158 -1.63 -14.44 3.14
C PHE A 158 -3.15 -14.54 3.36
N PHE A 159 -3.84 -15.47 2.70
CA PHE A 159 -5.29 -15.63 2.83
C PHE A 159 -5.75 -16.71 3.83
N LEU A 160 -4.91 -17.71 4.15
CA LEU A 160 -5.27 -18.85 5.00
C LEU A 160 -4.64 -18.81 6.40
N ARG A 161 -4.11 -17.68 6.90
CA ARG A 161 -3.58 -17.65 8.27
C ARG A 161 -4.70 -17.66 9.32
N ARG A 162 -5.19 -18.87 9.62
CA ARG A 162 -5.77 -19.20 10.92
C ARG A 162 -5.63 -20.69 11.26
N GLU A 163 -4.39 -21.17 11.38
CA GLU A 163 -4.12 -22.26 12.31
C GLU A 163 -3.06 -21.80 13.30
N ARG A 164 -3.47 -21.73 14.58
CA ARG A 164 -2.59 -21.45 15.71
C ARG A 164 -1.56 -22.59 15.82
N PRO A 165 -0.31 -22.31 16.23
CA PRO A 165 0.61 -23.38 16.59
C PRO A 165 0.11 -24.02 17.90
N GLY A 166 -0.36 -25.26 17.81
CA GLY A 166 -0.77 -26.02 18.99
C GLY A 166 -1.68 -27.21 18.69
N SER A 167 -1.10 -28.31 18.22
CA SER A 167 -1.41 -29.66 18.69
C SER A 167 -0.46 -30.68 18.04
N PRO A 168 0.36 -31.41 18.82
CA PRO A 168 1.11 -32.56 18.32
C PRO A 168 0.20 -33.80 18.38
N ALA A 169 -0.24 -34.29 17.22
CA ALA A 169 -0.83 -35.62 17.00
C ALA A 169 -1.04 -35.77 15.48
N LEU A 170 -0.57 -36.78 14.77
CA LEU A 170 -0.09 -38.10 15.12
C LEU A 170 0.95 -38.53 14.08
N ALA A 171 2.04 -39.12 14.59
CA ALA A 171 2.79 -40.10 13.83
C ALA A 171 1.87 -41.28 13.47
N ALA A 172 1.77 -41.62 12.20
CA ALA A 172 1.55 -42.98 11.69
C ALA A 172 1.49 -42.92 10.15
N ASP A 173 2.65 -43.05 9.52
CA ASP A 173 2.77 -43.68 8.20
C ASP A 173 4.24 -44.11 8.02
N ALA A 174 4.63 -45.07 8.85
CA ALA A 174 5.77 -45.92 8.55
C ALA A 174 5.23 -47.16 7.84
N PRO A 175 5.81 -47.57 6.69
CA PRO A 175 5.38 -48.78 5.99
C PRO A 175 5.72 -50.03 6.83
N PRO A 176 4.96 -51.13 6.69
CA PRO A 176 5.19 -52.33 7.48
C PRO A 176 6.54 -52.98 7.09
N PRO A 177 7.26 -53.60 8.06
CA PRO A 177 8.43 -54.39 7.73
C PRO A 177 8.00 -55.65 6.97
N HIS A 178 8.61 -55.88 5.81
CA HIS A 178 8.51 -57.14 5.09
C HIS A 178 9.10 -58.28 5.93
N ALA A 179 8.43 -59.44 5.85
CA ALA A 179 8.78 -60.71 6.48
C ALA A 179 10.17 -61.22 6.11
#